data_AF-A0A179F983-F1
#
_entry.id   AF-A0A179F983-F1
#
_cell.length_a   1.000
_cell.length_b   1.000
_cell.length_c   1.000
_cell.angle_alpha   90.00
_cell.angle_beta   90.00
_cell.angle_gamma   90.00
#
_symmetry.space_group_name_H-M   'P 1'
#
loop_
_entity.id
_entity.type
_entity.pdbx_description
1 polymer ?
#
loop_
_entity_poly.entity_id
_entity_poly.type
_entity_poly.pdbx_seq_one_letter_code
_entity_poly.pdbx_strand_id
1 'polypeptide(L)'
;MGVSSGGGSVMHQLTAYGGLKPVAFQRAIPQSSGFVPTPGTQIQEETYAKFLSNLNVSSIEAARTLPSNELLVANAKQVGDSFWGTFTFGPVVDNDFVPGPAAKLLMQGSYAKHVAILSSHTANEGLVFTDPRSAGNNTHLRIQLRDILPTISEENQDFVLEKLYPPVYNGSKPWKDPIGRVMTLIGELALTCNTNAMAKYAQLHGTPAFHFDFSVPPALHGDDQPYTFARGSVPGMDPEIASIIQNAIAGFVMRGIPARSPITKASVVPAYGSENKVLNLAVHDTAAVKDPESNERCEWWHKALYY
;
A
#
# COMPACT_ATOMS: atom_id res chain seq x y z
N MET A 1 -1.42 -13.90 -3.56
CA MET A 1 -0.59 -13.23 -2.53
C MET A 1 0.37 -12.30 -3.23
N GLY A 2 0.67 -11.15 -2.65
CA GLY A 2 1.65 -10.21 -3.20
C GLY A 2 2.16 -9.26 -2.13
N VAL A 3 3.41 -8.82 -2.27
CA VAL A 3 4.11 -7.93 -1.34
C VAL A 3 4.43 -6.62 -2.06
N SER A 4 4.32 -5.47 -1.37
CA SER A 4 4.64 -4.16 -1.93
C SER A 4 3.76 -3.84 -3.16
N SER A 5 4.37 -3.56 -4.32
CA SER A 5 3.67 -3.44 -5.62
C SER A 5 2.87 -4.69 -6.00
N GLY A 6 3.28 -5.87 -5.54
CA GLY A 6 2.48 -7.10 -5.64
C GLY A 6 1.23 -7.07 -4.75
N GLY A 7 1.29 -6.44 -3.58
CA GLY A 7 0.12 -6.19 -2.73
C GLY A 7 -0.83 -5.19 -3.39
N GLY A 8 -0.29 -4.14 -4.02
CA GLY A 8 -1.05 -3.23 -4.88
C GLY A 8 -1.69 -3.95 -6.07
N SER A 9 -0.97 -4.88 -6.70
CA SER A 9 -1.50 -5.71 -7.79
C SER A 9 -2.66 -6.60 -7.32
N VAL A 10 -2.57 -7.19 -6.13
CA VAL A 10 -3.69 -7.95 -5.53
C VAL A 10 -4.92 -7.05 -5.32
N MET A 11 -4.73 -5.82 -4.86
CA MET A 11 -5.82 -4.85 -4.72
C MET A 11 -6.50 -4.56 -6.06
N HIS A 12 -5.72 -4.36 -7.12
CA HIS A 12 -6.26 -4.14 -8.47
C HIS A 12 -6.95 -5.37 -9.06
N GLN A 13 -6.44 -6.58 -8.79
CA GLN A 13 -7.11 -7.83 -9.17
C GLN A 13 -8.46 -8.00 -8.45
N LEU A 14 -8.56 -7.59 -7.18
CA LEU A 14 -9.83 -7.60 -6.44
C LEU A 14 -10.84 -6.62 -7.03
N THR A 15 -10.39 -5.43 -7.42
CA THR A 15 -11.26 -4.38 -7.99
C THR A 15 -11.38 -4.45 -9.52
N ALA A 16 -10.80 -5.47 -10.15
CA ALA A 16 -10.71 -5.57 -11.59
C ALA A 16 -12.10 -5.52 -12.23
N TYR A 17 -12.26 -4.71 -13.27
CA TYR A 17 -13.54 -4.53 -13.96
C TYR A 17 -14.70 -4.15 -13.03
N GLY A 18 -14.42 -3.55 -11.88
CA GLY A 18 -15.43 -3.16 -10.88
C GLY A 18 -16.09 -4.34 -10.18
N GLY A 19 -15.46 -5.52 -10.21
CA GLY A 19 -16.04 -6.77 -9.71
C GLY A 19 -17.11 -7.38 -10.62
N LEU A 20 -17.26 -6.89 -11.87
CA LEU A 20 -18.26 -7.39 -12.82
C LEU A 20 -17.83 -8.68 -13.54
N LYS A 21 -16.54 -9.03 -13.49
CA LYS A 21 -16.00 -10.27 -14.06
C LYS A 21 -15.60 -11.24 -12.94
N PRO A 22 -15.71 -12.56 -13.16
CA PRO A 22 -15.29 -13.55 -12.16
C PRO A 22 -13.77 -13.53 -11.97
N VAL A 23 -13.33 -13.89 -10.77
CA VAL A 23 -11.91 -14.04 -10.42
C VAL A 23 -11.51 -15.52 -10.34
N ALA A 24 -10.25 -15.81 -10.64
CA ALA A 24 -9.69 -17.16 -10.62
C ALA A 24 -9.08 -17.56 -9.25
N PHE A 25 -9.36 -16.79 -8.19
CA PHE A 25 -8.83 -17.01 -6.85
C PHE A 25 -9.92 -16.86 -5.79
N GLN A 26 -9.77 -17.61 -4.69
CA GLN A 26 -10.74 -17.64 -3.58
C GLN A 26 -10.28 -16.82 -2.37
N ARG A 27 -9.00 -16.43 -2.34
CA ARG A 27 -8.34 -15.79 -1.20
C ARG A 27 -7.29 -14.79 -1.67
N ALA A 28 -7.21 -13.66 -0.98
CA ALA A 28 -6.24 -12.62 -1.23
C ALA A 28 -5.36 -12.41 0.01
N ILE A 29 -4.04 -12.33 -0.22
CA ILE A 29 -3.06 -11.98 0.82
C ILE A 29 -2.23 -10.81 0.29
N PRO A 30 -2.69 -9.57 0.47
CA PRO A 30 -1.91 -8.40 0.13
C PRO A 30 -1.09 -7.93 1.34
N GLN A 31 0.22 -7.87 1.18
CA GLN A 31 1.15 -7.35 2.19
C GLN A 31 1.72 -6.02 1.70
N SER A 32 1.59 -4.96 2.49
CA SER A 32 2.07 -3.61 2.21
C SER A 32 1.64 -3.11 0.84
N SER A 33 0.33 -2.96 0.60
CA SER A 33 -0.22 -2.68 -0.74
C SER A 33 0.22 -1.33 -1.33
N GLY A 34 1.34 -1.36 -2.03
CA GLY A 34 2.01 -0.18 -2.59
C GLY A 34 1.61 0.11 -4.03
N PHE A 35 1.19 1.34 -4.31
CA PHE A 35 1.18 1.93 -5.65
C PHE A 35 1.02 3.46 -5.56
N VAL A 36 1.46 4.17 -6.59
CA VAL A 36 1.22 5.62 -6.72
C VAL A 36 -0.11 5.84 -7.45
N PRO A 37 -1.05 6.62 -6.91
CA PRO A 37 -2.33 6.85 -7.58
C PRO A 37 -2.17 7.59 -8.90
N THR A 38 -2.70 7.05 -9.99
CA THR A 38 -2.79 7.72 -11.30
C THR A 38 -4.24 7.65 -11.83
N PRO A 39 -5.11 8.57 -11.39
CA PRO A 39 -6.56 8.45 -11.59
C PRO A 39 -7.06 8.96 -12.95
N GLY A 40 -6.23 9.68 -13.73
CA GLY A 40 -6.62 10.27 -15.00
C GLY A 40 -5.58 10.04 -16.10
N THR A 41 -5.86 10.56 -17.31
CA THR A 41 -5.05 10.33 -18.51
C THR A 41 -3.86 11.29 -18.65
N GLN A 42 -3.88 12.45 -17.99
CA GLN A 42 -2.83 13.46 -18.15
C GLN A 42 -1.42 12.90 -17.89
N ILE A 43 -1.21 12.30 -16.72
CA ILE A 43 0.10 11.71 -16.35
C ILE A 43 0.48 10.56 -17.29
N GLN A 44 -0.51 9.81 -17.80
CA GLN A 44 -0.29 8.71 -18.73
C GLN A 44 0.25 9.23 -20.07
N GLU A 45 -0.36 10.30 -20.61
CA GLU A 45 0.06 10.94 -21.85
C GLU A 45 1.42 11.64 -21.71
N GLU A 46 1.68 12.30 -20.58
CA GLU A 46 2.99 12.90 -20.30
C GLU A 46 4.09 11.82 -20.23
N THR A 47 3.81 10.70 -19.56
CA THR A 47 4.71 9.54 -19.48
C THR A 47 4.95 8.92 -20.86
N TYR A 48 3.90 8.78 -21.68
CA TYR A 48 3.98 8.27 -23.04
C TYR A 48 4.82 9.18 -23.94
N ALA A 49 4.54 10.48 -23.97
CA ALA A 49 5.25 11.46 -24.79
C ALA A 49 6.74 11.54 -24.42
N LYS A 50 7.06 11.48 -23.12
CA LYS A 50 8.44 11.46 -22.63
C LYS A 50 9.19 10.21 -23.08
N PHE A 51 8.55 9.04 -23.07
CA PHE A 51 9.15 7.79 -23.53
C PHE A 51 9.51 7.84 -25.02
N LEU A 52 8.56 8.30 -25.86
CA LEU A 52 8.82 8.48 -27.29
C LEU A 52 9.92 9.50 -27.57
N SER A 53 9.93 10.61 -26.82
CA SER A 53 10.98 11.61 -26.90
C SER A 53 12.36 11.04 -26.55
N ASN A 54 12.46 10.19 -25.51
CA ASN A 54 13.70 9.53 -25.14
C ASN A 54 14.20 8.54 -26.20
N LEU A 55 13.30 7.98 -27.01
CA LEU A 55 13.61 7.10 -28.14
C LEU A 55 13.80 7.85 -29.47
N ASN A 56 13.58 9.17 -29.49
CA ASN A 56 13.59 9.98 -30.70
C ASN A 56 12.67 9.44 -31.81
N VAL A 57 11.47 8.98 -31.42
CA VAL A 57 10.40 8.53 -32.33
C VAL A 57 9.10 9.28 -32.07
N SER A 58 8.16 9.22 -33.01
CA SER A 58 6.88 9.94 -32.92
C SER A 58 5.65 9.06 -32.62
N SER A 59 5.81 7.74 -32.57
CA SER A 59 4.70 6.82 -32.26
C SER A 59 5.14 5.53 -31.57
N ILE A 60 4.19 4.83 -30.95
CA ILE A 60 4.43 3.52 -30.35
C ILE A 60 4.75 2.44 -31.39
N GLU A 61 4.22 2.56 -32.61
CA GLU A 61 4.55 1.67 -33.73
C GLU A 61 6.02 1.80 -34.11
N ALA A 62 6.54 3.03 -34.16
CA ALA A 62 7.96 3.27 -34.39
C ALA A 62 8.81 2.77 -33.22
N ALA A 63 8.37 2.97 -31.97
CA ALA A 63 9.07 2.41 -30.81
C ALA A 63 9.17 0.87 -30.87
N ARG A 64 8.13 0.18 -31.35
CA ARG A 64 8.11 -1.30 -31.46
C ARG A 64 9.08 -1.87 -32.50
N THR A 65 9.56 -1.08 -33.45
CA THR A 65 10.55 -1.53 -34.44
C THR A 65 11.99 -1.36 -33.95
N LEU A 66 12.20 -0.65 -32.84
CA LEU A 66 13.52 -0.40 -32.29
C LEU A 66 14.10 -1.65 -31.60
N PRO A 67 15.43 -1.80 -31.61
CA PRO A 67 16.12 -2.80 -30.79
C PRO A 67 15.81 -2.68 -29.30
N SER A 68 15.73 -3.82 -28.60
CA SER A 68 15.40 -3.86 -27.16
C SER A 68 16.37 -3.05 -26.29
N ASN A 69 17.64 -2.91 -26.66
CA ASN A 69 18.61 -2.13 -25.90
C ASN A 69 18.28 -0.62 -25.93
N GLU A 70 17.71 -0.10 -27.02
CA GLU A 70 17.26 1.30 -27.09
C GLU A 70 16.07 1.54 -26.16
N LEU A 71 15.11 0.61 -26.15
CA LEU A 71 13.97 0.63 -25.22
C LEU A 71 14.42 0.61 -23.75
N LEU A 72 15.41 -0.23 -23.41
CA LEU A 72 15.97 -0.31 -22.06
C LEU A 72 16.67 0.99 -21.66
N VAL A 73 17.43 1.61 -22.55
CA VAL A 73 18.10 2.89 -22.29
C VAL A 73 17.08 4.02 -22.08
N ALA A 74 16.06 4.12 -22.94
CA ALA A 74 15.00 5.11 -22.79
C ALA A 74 14.22 4.93 -21.48
N ASN A 75 13.91 3.67 -21.14
CA ASN A 75 13.24 3.33 -19.88
C ASN A 75 14.11 3.70 -18.66
N ALA A 76 15.38 3.32 -18.66
CA ALA A 76 16.30 3.65 -17.56
C ALA A 76 16.44 5.16 -17.36
N LYS A 77 16.53 5.92 -18.46
CA LYS A 77 16.56 7.40 -18.41
C LYS A 77 15.29 7.96 -17.79
N GLN A 78 14.12 7.50 -18.24
CA GLN A 78 12.84 8.01 -17.74
C GLN A 78 12.55 7.64 -16.29
N VAL A 79 12.94 6.43 -15.86
CA VAL A 79 12.83 6.01 -14.45
C VAL A 79 13.85 6.76 -13.59
N GLY A 80 15.05 7.03 -14.11
CA GLY A 80 16.05 7.86 -13.42
C GLY A 80 15.59 9.31 -13.18
N ASP A 81 14.67 9.81 -14.00
CA ASP A 81 14.06 11.14 -13.88
C ASP A 81 12.83 11.15 -12.94
N SER A 82 12.43 10.02 -12.32
CA SER A 82 11.30 10.00 -11.38
C SER A 82 11.54 10.88 -10.16
N PHE A 83 10.47 11.54 -9.67
CA PHE A 83 10.52 12.24 -8.39
C PHE A 83 10.75 11.27 -7.22
N TRP A 84 11.27 11.79 -6.11
CA TRP A 84 11.57 10.96 -4.95
C TRP A 84 10.30 10.29 -4.40
N GLY A 85 10.36 8.98 -4.21
CA GLY A 85 9.23 8.21 -3.69
C GLY A 85 8.10 7.98 -4.71
N THR A 86 8.27 8.39 -5.97
CA THR A 86 7.34 8.05 -7.06
C THR A 86 7.93 6.99 -7.98
N PHE A 87 7.07 6.43 -8.84
CA PHE A 87 7.45 5.44 -9.83
C PHE A 87 6.81 5.81 -11.17
N THR A 88 7.63 5.95 -12.22
CA THR A 88 7.15 6.35 -13.56
C THR A 88 6.07 5.42 -14.11
N PHE A 89 6.21 4.11 -13.91
CA PHE A 89 5.29 3.11 -14.45
C PHE A 89 4.59 2.34 -13.32
N GLY A 90 3.27 2.25 -13.41
CA GLY A 90 2.43 1.53 -12.46
C GLY A 90 1.00 1.38 -13.00
N PRO A 91 0.09 0.79 -12.21
CA PRO A 91 -1.33 0.74 -12.54
C PRO A 91 -1.91 2.14 -12.69
N VAL A 92 -2.77 2.32 -13.70
CA VAL A 92 -3.46 3.57 -14.00
C VAL A 92 -4.94 3.29 -14.18
N VAL A 93 -5.80 4.29 -13.98
CA VAL A 93 -7.22 4.16 -14.33
C VAL A 93 -7.35 4.13 -15.85
N ASP A 94 -7.76 2.98 -16.37
CA ASP A 94 -7.88 2.68 -17.81
C ASP A 94 -9.34 2.56 -18.28
N ASN A 95 -10.30 2.67 -17.36
CA ASN A 95 -11.74 2.48 -17.60
C ASN A 95 -12.14 1.08 -18.09
N ASP A 96 -11.27 0.07 -17.94
CA ASP A 96 -11.55 -1.35 -18.19
C ASP A 96 -11.07 -2.21 -17.02
N PHE A 97 -9.80 -2.64 -17.00
CA PHE A 97 -9.26 -3.47 -15.92
C PHE A 97 -9.26 -2.70 -14.60
N VAL A 98 -8.87 -1.42 -14.62
CA VAL A 98 -8.92 -0.48 -13.50
C VAL A 98 -9.94 0.61 -13.81
N PRO A 99 -11.24 0.40 -13.49
CA PRO A 99 -12.29 1.34 -13.86
C PRO A 99 -12.33 2.61 -12.98
N GLY A 100 -11.49 2.70 -11.95
CA GLY A 100 -11.41 3.84 -11.04
C GLY A 100 -10.44 3.58 -9.89
N PRO A 101 -10.28 4.53 -8.95
CA PRO A 101 -9.39 4.37 -7.81
C PRO A 101 -9.79 3.15 -6.95
N ALA A 102 -8.84 2.25 -6.71
CA ALA A 102 -9.10 0.96 -6.09
C ALA A 102 -9.75 1.07 -4.69
N ALA A 103 -9.29 2.00 -3.85
CA ALA A 103 -9.87 2.21 -2.52
C ALA A 103 -11.34 2.65 -2.57
N LYS A 104 -11.69 3.50 -3.54
CA LYS A 104 -13.07 3.97 -3.77
C LYS A 104 -13.97 2.85 -4.29
N LEU A 105 -13.45 1.99 -5.17
CA LEU A 105 -14.17 0.80 -5.65
C LEU A 105 -14.48 -0.17 -4.50
N LEU A 106 -13.50 -0.43 -3.62
CA LEU A 106 -13.71 -1.24 -2.41
C LEU A 106 -14.79 -0.61 -1.51
N MET A 107 -14.71 0.70 -1.26
CA MET A 107 -15.69 1.45 -0.47
C MET A 107 -17.12 1.26 -0.99
N GLN A 108 -17.30 1.36 -2.31
CA GLN A 108 -18.60 1.23 -2.98
C GLN A 108 -19.10 -0.22 -3.07
N GLY A 109 -18.24 -1.21 -2.78
CA GLY A 109 -18.57 -2.61 -2.98
C GLY A 109 -18.38 -3.08 -4.43
N SER A 110 -17.68 -2.32 -5.28
CA SER A 110 -17.38 -2.66 -6.67
C SER A 110 -16.10 -3.48 -6.79
N TYR A 111 -16.11 -4.69 -6.22
CA TYR A 111 -14.97 -5.60 -6.19
C TYR A 111 -15.43 -7.07 -6.15
N ALA A 112 -14.52 -7.99 -6.45
CA ALA A 112 -14.75 -9.42 -6.47
C ALA A 112 -15.29 -9.94 -5.13
N LYS A 113 -16.46 -10.58 -5.17
CA LYS A 113 -17.15 -11.09 -3.97
C LYS A 113 -16.64 -12.47 -3.57
N HIS A 114 -16.84 -12.80 -2.30
CA HIS A 114 -16.50 -14.10 -1.71
C HIS A 114 -15.01 -14.45 -1.74
N VAL A 115 -14.14 -13.44 -1.86
CA VAL A 115 -12.69 -13.60 -1.74
C VAL A 115 -12.26 -13.18 -0.34
N ALA A 116 -11.98 -14.14 0.54
CA ALA A 116 -11.48 -13.80 1.87
C ALA A 116 -10.14 -13.04 1.79
N ILE A 117 -9.89 -12.13 2.73
CA ILE A 117 -8.68 -11.30 2.76
C ILE A 117 -7.90 -11.52 4.06
N LEU A 118 -6.58 -11.72 3.94
CA LEU A 118 -5.62 -11.62 5.05
C LEU A 118 -4.58 -10.60 4.64
N SER A 119 -4.68 -9.38 5.14
CA SER A 119 -3.77 -8.30 4.78
C SER A 119 -2.77 -7.99 5.89
N SER A 120 -1.69 -7.30 5.54
CA SER A 120 -0.70 -6.81 6.52
C SER A 120 0.07 -5.61 6.01
N HIS A 121 0.68 -4.86 6.90
CA HIS A 121 1.67 -3.84 6.59
C HIS A 121 2.73 -3.78 7.68
N THR A 122 3.82 -3.05 7.44
CA THR A 122 4.82 -2.75 8.47
C THR A 122 4.50 -1.44 9.18
N ALA A 123 5.00 -1.21 10.39
CA ALA A 123 4.67 0.01 11.14
C ALA A 123 5.31 1.29 10.54
N ASN A 124 6.45 1.17 9.84
CA ASN A 124 7.22 2.29 9.28
C ASN A 124 7.35 2.19 7.75
N GLU A 125 6.22 1.95 7.06
CA GLU A 125 6.13 1.82 5.59
C GLU A 125 6.78 2.98 4.82
N GLY A 126 6.52 4.22 5.24
CA GLY A 126 6.83 5.40 4.43
C GLY A 126 8.27 5.88 4.50
N LEU A 127 9.11 5.34 5.39
CA LEU A 127 10.44 5.94 5.63
C LEU A 127 11.33 5.88 4.39
N VAL A 128 11.35 4.74 3.69
CA VAL A 128 12.19 4.55 2.49
C VAL A 128 11.70 5.34 1.27
N PHE A 129 10.46 5.82 1.30
CA PHE A 129 9.84 6.62 0.23
C PHE A 129 9.79 8.11 0.56
N THR A 130 10.23 8.50 1.76
CA THR A 130 10.21 9.88 2.23
C THR A 130 11.40 10.65 1.68
N ASP A 131 11.17 11.79 1.01
CA ASP A 131 12.24 12.71 0.66
C ASP A 131 12.83 13.31 1.95
N PRO A 132 14.12 13.11 2.23
CA PRO A 132 14.72 13.63 3.46
C PRO A 132 14.63 15.16 3.59
N ARG A 133 14.49 15.88 2.46
CA ARG A 133 14.32 17.34 2.45
C ARG A 133 12.96 17.78 2.99
N SER A 134 11.95 16.90 2.97
CA SER A 134 10.60 17.19 3.48
C SER A 134 10.53 17.19 5.01
N ALA A 135 11.45 16.50 5.68
CA ALA A 135 11.47 16.41 7.14
C ALA A 135 11.74 17.79 7.76
N GLY A 136 10.73 18.34 8.43
CA GLY A 136 10.82 19.67 9.05
C GLY A 136 10.68 20.84 8.07
N ASN A 137 10.37 20.57 6.80
CA ASN A 137 10.22 21.59 5.76
C ASN A 137 8.88 21.43 5.04
N ASN A 138 7.86 22.17 5.50
CA ASN A 138 6.52 22.12 4.90
C ASN A 138 6.48 22.52 3.42
N THR A 139 7.42 23.36 2.96
CA THR A 139 7.50 23.74 1.54
C THR A 139 7.94 22.55 0.69
N HIS A 140 8.97 21.81 1.12
CA HIS A 140 9.39 20.59 0.42
C HIS A 140 8.36 19.48 0.53
N LEU A 141 7.69 19.33 1.69
CA LEU A 141 6.61 18.37 1.84
C LEU A 141 5.43 18.66 0.89
N ARG A 142 5.07 19.95 0.69
CA ARG A 142 4.09 20.35 -0.33
C ARG A 142 4.53 19.96 -1.74
N ILE A 143 5.81 20.18 -2.08
CA ILE A 143 6.37 19.78 -3.37
C ILE A 143 6.27 18.26 -3.55
N GLN A 144 6.75 17.47 -2.58
CA GLN A 144 6.69 16.02 -2.63
C GLN A 144 5.25 15.50 -2.78
N LEU A 145 4.29 16.11 -2.07
CA LEU A 145 2.87 15.73 -2.20
C LEU A 145 2.33 16.02 -3.61
N ARG A 146 2.72 17.14 -4.23
CA ARG A 146 2.38 17.46 -5.62
C ARG A 146 3.08 16.56 -6.63
N ASP A 147 4.31 16.17 -6.36
CA ASP A 147 5.04 15.23 -7.22
C ASP A 147 4.38 13.85 -7.24
N ILE A 148 3.82 13.40 -6.11
CA ILE A 148 3.08 12.13 -6.00
C ILE A 148 1.64 12.27 -6.54
N LEU A 149 0.99 13.40 -6.29
CA LEU A 149 -0.39 13.68 -6.69
C LEU A 149 -0.49 14.97 -7.51
N PRO A 150 -0.09 14.98 -8.79
CA PRO A 150 -0.02 16.20 -9.60
C PRO A 150 -1.34 16.99 -9.71
N THR A 151 -2.47 16.31 -9.56
CA THR A 151 -3.83 16.88 -9.70
C THR A 151 -4.46 17.35 -8.39
N ILE A 152 -3.79 17.21 -7.24
CA ILE A 152 -4.36 17.60 -5.96
C ILE A 152 -4.50 19.14 -5.86
N SER A 153 -5.71 19.62 -5.55
CA SER A 153 -5.98 21.04 -5.37
C SER A 153 -5.22 21.62 -4.17
N GLU A 154 -4.97 22.93 -4.19
CA GLU A 154 -4.33 23.63 -3.05
C GLU A 154 -5.14 23.45 -1.76
N GLU A 155 -6.47 23.58 -1.83
CA GLU A 155 -7.36 23.34 -0.68
C GLU A 155 -7.18 21.94 -0.07
N ASN A 156 -7.09 20.91 -0.90
CA ASN A 156 -6.89 19.55 -0.43
C ASN A 156 -5.47 19.33 0.12
N GLN A 157 -4.45 19.96 -0.46
CA GLN A 157 -3.10 19.94 0.11
C GLN A 157 -3.07 20.57 1.51
N ASP A 158 -3.71 21.73 1.66
CA ASP A 158 -3.80 22.46 2.93
C ASP A 158 -4.52 21.61 3.97
N PHE A 159 -5.66 21.02 3.59
CA PHE A 159 -6.40 20.11 4.46
C PHE A 159 -5.55 18.91 4.91
N VAL A 160 -4.84 18.25 3.99
CA VAL A 160 -3.95 17.13 4.31
C VAL A 160 -2.85 17.58 5.27
N LEU A 161 -2.14 18.66 4.97
CA LEU A 161 -0.94 19.06 5.70
C LEU A 161 -1.20 19.80 7.01
N GLU A 162 -2.39 20.38 7.17
CA GLU A 162 -2.74 21.19 8.35
C GLU A 162 -3.79 20.52 9.24
N LYS A 163 -4.64 19.63 8.71
CA LYS A 163 -5.68 18.95 9.50
C LYS A 163 -5.36 17.48 9.74
N LEU A 164 -5.06 16.74 8.68
CA LEU A 164 -4.79 15.30 8.80
C LEU A 164 -3.40 15.04 9.37
N TYR A 165 -2.39 15.73 8.85
CA TYR A 165 -0.98 15.60 9.22
C TYR A 165 -0.40 16.92 9.72
N PRO A 166 -0.89 17.52 10.82
CA PRO A 166 -0.35 18.78 11.32
C PRO A 166 1.07 18.62 11.89
N PRO A 167 1.90 19.68 11.89
CA PRO A 167 3.24 19.71 12.51
C PRO A 167 3.17 19.76 14.04
N VAL A 168 2.48 18.80 14.66
CA VAL A 168 2.26 18.70 16.11
C VAL A 168 3.03 17.48 16.63
N TYR A 169 3.90 17.73 17.62
CA TYR A 169 4.87 16.74 18.15
C TYR A 169 4.73 16.50 19.66
N ASN A 170 3.64 16.95 20.26
CA ASN A 170 3.40 16.90 21.72
C ASN A 170 2.82 15.56 22.22
N GLY A 171 2.81 14.53 21.37
CA GLY A 171 2.23 13.21 21.67
C GLY A 171 0.74 13.06 21.37
N SER A 172 0.04 14.10 20.91
CA SER A 172 -1.37 14.02 20.48
C SER A 172 -1.58 13.37 19.09
N LYS A 173 -0.50 13.18 18.34
CA LYS A 173 -0.46 12.57 17.02
C LYS A 173 0.45 11.32 17.06
N PRO A 174 0.30 10.37 16.11
CA PRO A 174 1.09 9.14 16.11
C PRO A 174 2.58 9.37 15.83
N TRP A 175 2.97 10.52 15.29
CA TRP A 175 4.35 10.93 15.11
C TRP A 175 4.86 11.82 16.25
N LYS A 176 6.17 11.72 16.53
CA LYS A 176 6.85 12.46 17.61
C LYS A 176 7.83 13.51 17.12
N ASP A 177 8.17 13.49 15.84
CA ASP A 177 9.17 14.38 15.25
C ASP A 177 8.82 14.66 13.77
N PRO A 178 9.54 15.59 13.11
CA PRO A 178 9.23 15.94 11.73
C PRO A 178 9.40 14.80 10.72
N ILE A 179 10.33 13.86 10.93
CA ILE A 179 10.52 12.73 10.01
C ILE A 179 9.38 11.72 10.15
N GLY A 180 8.97 11.42 11.40
CA GLY A 180 7.83 10.58 11.71
C GLY A 180 6.55 11.09 11.06
N ARG A 181 6.31 12.40 11.08
CA ARG A 181 5.15 13.01 10.43
C ARG A 181 5.13 12.75 8.92
N VAL A 182 6.25 12.99 8.25
CA VAL A 182 6.34 12.83 6.80
C VAL A 182 6.23 11.35 6.41
N MET A 183 6.94 10.45 7.09
CA MET A 183 6.87 9.02 6.77
C MET A 183 5.47 8.44 7.04
N THR A 184 4.74 8.94 8.05
CA THR A 184 3.34 8.53 8.25
C THR A 184 2.46 9.00 7.10
N LEU A 185 2.60 10.25 6.65
CA LEU A 185 1.84 10.76 5.49
C LEU A 185 2.12 9.93 4.24
N ILE A 186 3.39 9.70 3.90
CA ILE A 186 3.79 8.98 2.68
C ILE A 186 3.39 7.50 2.76
N GLY A 187 3.58 6.87 3.93
CA GLY A 187 3.19 5.48 4.16
C GLY A 187 1.68 5.27 4.05
N GLU A 188 0.90 6.12 4.72
CA GLU A 188 -0.57 6.04 4.67
C GLU A 188 -1.11 6.33 3.26
N LEU A 189 -0.56 7.32 2.56
CA LEU A 189 -0.93 7.68 1.19
C LEU A 189 -0.77 6.50 0.21
N ALA A 190 0.37 5.82 0.24
CA ALA A 190 0.76 4.89 -0.83
C ALA A 190 0.62 3.40 -0.46
N LEU A 191 0.58 3.05 0.84
CA LEU A 191 0.73 1.67 1.32
C LEU A 191 -0.31 1.29 2.38
N THR A 192 -0.27 1.95 3.53
CA THR A 192 -0.95 1.47 4.74
C THR A 192 -2.47 1.63 4.61
N CYS A 193 -2.95 2.79 4.15
CA CYS A 193 -4.40 3.00 3.99
C CYS A 193 -5.00 2.17 2.84
N ASN A 194 -4.21 1.81 1.82
CA ASN A 194 -4.63 0.84 0.80
C ASN A 194 -4.89 -0.54 1.41
N THR A 195 -4.00 -0.95 2.31
CA THR A 195 -4.09 -2.23 3.02
C THR A 195 -5.29 -2.27 3.97
N ASN A 196 -5.48 -1.19 4.74
CA ASN A 196 -6.64 -0.97 5.59
C ASN A 196 -7.96 -0.95 4.80
N ALA A 197 -8.01 -0.29 3.63
CA ALA A 197 -9.20 -0.22 2.78
C ALA A 197 -9.72 -1.62 2.43
N MET A 198 -8.82 -2.56 2.08
CA MET A 198 -9.21 -3.92 1.74
C MET A 198 -9.81 -4.66 2.93
N ALA A 199 -9.16 -4.63 4.10
CA ALA A 199 -9.68 -5.32 5.28
C ALA A 199 -11.03 -4.73 5.73
N LYS A 200 -11.09 -3.40 5.82
CA LYS A 200 -12.27 -2.65 6.23
C LYS A 200 -13.47 -2.91 5.32
N TYR A 201 -13.32 -2.67 4.02
CA TYR A 201 -14.46 -2.77 3.11
C TYR A 201 -14.80 -4.22 2.75
N ALA A 202 -13.85 -5.16 2.82
CA ALA A 202 -14.21 -6.57 2.79
C ALA A 202 -15.21 -6.90 3.91
N GLN A 203 -14.89 -6.55 5.16
CA GLN A 203 -15.80 -6.81 6.28
C GLN A 203 -17.13 -6.08 6.15
N LEU A 204 -17.13 -4.77 5.83
CA LEU A 204 -18.38 -4.00 5.71
C LEU A 204 -19.33 -4.57 4.65
N HIS A 205 -18.78 -5.23 3.63
CA HIS A 205 -19.54 -5.89 2.56
C HIS A 205 -19.68 -7.42 2.78
N GLY A 206 -19.49 -7.91 4.01
CA GLY A 206 -19.75 -9.30 4.40
C GLY A 206 -18.71 -10.32 3.94
N THR A 207 -17.54 -9.87 3.49
CA THR A 207 -16.42 -10.74 3.12
C THR A 207 -15.47 -10.93 4.30
N PRO A 208 -15.08 -12.17 4.66
CA PRO A 208 -14.14 -12.42 5.74
C PRO A 208 -12.81 -11.68 5.53
N ALA A 209 -12.38 -10.92 6.53
CA ALA A 209 -11.15 -10.16 6.52
C ALA A 209 -10.37 -10.35 7.82
N PHE A 210 -9.05 -10.37 7.71
CA PHE A 210 -8.10 -10.53 8.80
C PHE A 210 -6.93 -9.58 8.54
N HIS A 211 -6.33 -9.05 9.60
CA HIS A 211 -5.23 -8.10 9.47
C HIS A 211 -4.20 -8.25 10.58
N PHE A 212 -2.92 -8.10 10.24
CA PHE A 212 -1.85 -8.01 11.20
C PHE A 212 -0.84 -6.92 10.83
N ASP A 213 -0.30 -6.27 11.86
CA ASP A 213 0.65 -5.18 11.73
C ASP A 213 2.02 -5.71 12.12
N PHE A 214 3.02 -5.52 11.28
CA PHE A 214 4.39 -5.88 11.59
C PHE A 214 5.11 -4.71 12.26
N SER A 215 5.35 -4.82 13.56
CA SER A 215 5.90 -3.77 14.42
C SER A 215 7.23 -4.16 15.07
N VAL A 216 7.92 -5.17 14.54
CA VAL A 216 9.28 -5.52 14.99
C VAL A 216 10.24 -4.44 14.51
N PRO A 217 10.91 -3.69 15.40
CA PRO A 217 11.80 -2.59 14.98
C PRO A 217 12.93 -3.09 14.06
N PRO A 218 13.28 -2.33 13.00
CA PRO A 218 12.79 -0.98 12.68
C PRO A 218 11.46 -0.94 11.89
N ALA A 219 10.85 -2.08 11.58
CA ALA A 219 9.55 -2.23 10.91
C ALA A 219 9.45 -1.46 9.58
N LEU A 220 10.55 -1.40 8.83
CA LEU A 220 10.61 -0.75 7.53
C LEU A 220 9.86 -1.58 6.48
N HIS A 221 9.51 -0.93 5.37
CA HIS A 221 8.89 -1.59 4.24
C HIS A 221 9.68 -2.83 3.80
N GLY A 222 9.05 -4.01 3.91
CA GLY A 222 9.64 -5.29 3.52
C GLY A 222 10.40 -6.04 4.62
N ASP A 223 10.53 -5.48 5.83
CA ASP A 223 11.18 -6.16 6.97
C ASP A 223 10.42 -7.42 7.44
N ASP A 224 9.14 -7.56 7.06
CA ASP A 224 8.29 -8.72 7.34
C ASP A 224 8.53 -9.90 6.37
N GLN A 225 9.26 -9.68 5.27
CA GLN A 225 9.48 -10.71 4.26
C GLN A 225 10.31 -11.91 4.78
N PRO A 226 11.42 -11.71 5.52
CA PRO A 226 12.13 -12.83 6.13
C PRO A 226 11.22 -13.66 7.04
N TYR A 227 10.38 -13.03 7.86
CA TYR A 227 9.42 -13.72 8.72
C TYR A 227 8.38 -14.51 7.92
N THR A 228 7.99 -14.01 6.74
CA THR A 228 7.03 -14.64 5.84
C THR A 228 7.61 -15.86 5.11
N PHE A 229 8.87 -15.79 4.65
CA PHE A 229 9.41 -16.75 3.66
C PHE A 229 10.61 -17.57 4.12
N ALA A 230 11.25 -17.22 5.24
CA ALA A 230 12.46 -17.91 5.67
C ALA A 230 12.23 -19.40 5.89
N ARG A 231 13.18 -20.21 5.41
CA ARG A 231 13.26 -21.65 5.69
C ARG A 231 14.29 -21.86 6.78
N GLY A 232 13.83 -22.17 7.99
CA GLY A 232 14.71 -22.37 9.15
C GLY A 232 15.03 -21.08 9.90
N SER A 233 16.02 -21.15 10.79
CA SER A 233 16.40 -20.04 11.66
C SER A 233 17.20 -18.98 10.91
N VAL A 234 16.77 -17.72 11.02
CA VAL A 234 17.50 -16.55 10.53
C VAL A 234 18.08 -15.80 11.73
N PRO A 235 19.39 -15.50 11.79
CA PRO A 235 19.98 -14.74 12.90
C PRO A 235 19.28 -13.39 13.11
N GLY A 236 18.93 -13.09 14.36
CA GLY A 236 18.26 -11.83 14.73
C GLY A 236 16.76 -11.78 14.44
N MET A 237 16.18 -12.82 13.84
CA MET A 237 14.74 -12.94 13.61
C MET A 237 14.06 -13.60 14.82
N ASP A 238 12.94 -13.03 15.27
CA ASP A 238 12.13 -13.64 16.33
C ASP A 238 11.38 -14.89 15.79
N PRO A 239 11.70 -16.10 16.28
CA PRO A 239 11.09 -17.33 15.78
C PRO A 239 9.61 -17.47 16.13
N GLU A 240 9.13 -16.86 17.23
CA GLU A 240 7.72 -16.88 17.58
C GLU A 240 6.91 -16.07 16.59
N ILE A 241 7.36 -14.86 16.26
CA ILE A 241 6.70 -13.99 15.27
C ILE A 241 6.70 -14.64 13.89
N ALA A 242 7.82 -15.23 13.47
CA ALA A 242 7.89 -15.97 12.21
C ALA A 242 6.88 -17.12 12.18
N SER A 243 6.79 -17.89 13.27
CA SER A 243 5.80 -18.96 13.37
C SER A 243 4.36 -18.44 13.35
N ILE A 244 4.06 -17.28 13.95
CA ILE A 244 2.72 -16.66 13.85
C ILE A 244 2.39 -16.34 12.40
N ILE A 245 3.24 -15.59 11.70
CA ILE A 245 2.99 -15.16 10.31
C ILE A 245 2.84 -16.37 9.39
N GLN A 246 3.77 -17.33 9.45
CA GLN A 246 3.77 -18.49 8.56
C GLN A 246 2.55 -19.39 8.78
N ASN A 247 2.15 -19.63 10.03
CA ASN A 247 0.94 -20.43 10.32
C ASN A 247 -0.34 -19.66 9.99
N ALA A 248 -0.39 -18.35 10.23
CA ALA A 248 -1.51 -17.51 9.83
C ALA A 248 -1.73 -17.61 8.31
N ILE A 249 -0.68 -17.39 7.52
CA ILE A 249 -0.73 -17.48 6.05
C ILE A 249 -1.08 -18.89 5.60
N ALA A 250 -0.41 -19.93 6.09
CA ALA A 250 -0.68 -21.31 5.66
C ALA A 250 -2.11 -21.75 6.02
N GLY A 251 -2.56 -21.45 7.23
CA GLY A 251 -3.93 -21.71 7.67
C GLY A 251 -4.96 -20.99 6.81
N PHE A 252 -4.70 -19.73 6.49
CA PHE A 252 -5.55 -18.92 5.64
C PHE A 252 -5.61 -19.47 4.22
N VAL A 253 -4.47 -19.81 3.61
CA VAL A 253 -4.42 -20.43 2.28
C VAL A 253 -5.24 -21.73 2.24
N MET A 254 -5.13 -22.58 3.26
CA MET A 254 -5.84 -23.86 3.29
C MET A 254 -7.34 -23.72 3.59
N ARG A 255 -7.73 -22.85 4.52
CA ARG A 255 -9.07 -22.86 5.14
C ARG A 255 -9.84 -21.53 5.05
N GLY A 256 -9.19 -20.45 4.62
CA GLY A 256 -9.76 -19.10 4.62
C GLY A 256 -9.78 -18.43 5.99
N ILE A 257 -9.14 -19.03 7.00
CA ILE A 257 -9.04 -18.51 8.36
C ILE A 257 -7.59 -18.69 8.83
N PRO A 258 -6.92 -17.66 9.39
CA PRO A 258 -5.57 -17.77 9.90
C PRO A 258 -5.41 -18.86 10.97
N ALA A 259 -4.39 -19.71 10.85
CA ALA A 259 -4.11 -20.69 11.91
C ALA A 259 -3.31 -20.05 13.05
N ARG A 260 -3.48 -20.61 14.26
CA ARG A 260 -2.63 -20.29 15.41
C ARG A 260 -1.24 -20.87 15.22
N SER A 261 -0.23 -20.16 15.72
CA SER A 261 1.12 -20.72 15.88
C SER A 261 1.12 -21.89 16.87
N PRO A 262 1.83 -23.01 16.58
CA PRO A 262 1.91 -24.15 17.49
C PRO A 262 2.87 -23.92 18.67
N ILE A 263 3.79 -22.95 18.58
CA ILE A 263 4.86 -22.75 19.58
C ILE A 263 4.61 -21.59 20.53
N THR A 264 3.55 -20.80 20.33
CA THR A 264 3.22 -19.68 21.23
C THR A 264 1.74 -19.67 21.58
N LYS A 265 1.44 -19.22 22.80
CA LYS A 265 0.07 -18.99 23.26
C LYS A 265 -0.48 -17.66 22.76
N ALA A 266 0.30 -16.86 22.02
CA ALA A 266 -0.13 -15.59 21.45
C ALA A 266 -1.47 -15.69 20.69
N SER A 267 -2.15 -14.54 20.61
CA SER A 267 -3.46 -14.39 20.00
C SER A 267 -3.47 -14.81 18.53
N VAL A 268 -4.57 -15.42 18.10
CA VAL A 268 -4.84 -15.65 16.68
C VAL A 268 -5.09 -14.31 16.00
N VAL A 269 -4.72 -14.18 14.72
CA VAL A 269 -5.10 -13.01 13.93
C VAL A 269 -6.63 -12.85 13.98
N PRO A 270 -7.17 -11.80 14.62
CA PRO A 270 -8.60 -11.65 14.78
C PRO A 270 -9.25 -11.39 13.42
N ALA A 271 -10.52 -11.77 13.30
CA ALA A 271 -11.32 -11.24 12.20
C ALA A 271 -11.41 -9.71 12.37
N TYR A 272 -11.22 -9.00 11.26
CA TYR A 272 -11.35 -7.54 11.17
C TYR A 272 -12.84 -7.20 11.30
N GLY A 273 -13.38 -7.25 12.53
CA GLY A 273 -14.81 -7.11 12.83
C GLY A 273 -15.20 -5.67 13.22
N SER A 274 -16.39 -5.51 13.82
CA SER A 274 -16.92 -4.20 14.23
C SER A 274 -16.06 -3.44 15.27
N GLU A 275 -15.14 -4.13 15.95
CA GLU A 275 -14.19 -3.53 16.87
C GLU A 275 -12.91 -3.04 16.19
N ASN A 276 -12.77 -3.24 14.86
CA ASN A 276 -11.59 -2.92 14.05
C ASN A 276 -10.30 -3.41 14.71
N LYS A 277 -10.27 -4.69 15.11
CA LYS A 277 -9.11 -5.29 15.77
C LYS A 277 -8.18 -5.96 14.77
N VAL A 278 -6.88 -5.84 15.04
CA VAL A 278 -5.78 -6.40 14.25
C VAL A 278 -4.79 -7.07 15.19
N LEU A 279 -3.95 -7.97 14.68
CA LEU A 279 -2.86 -8.53 15.47
C LEU A 279 -1.59 -7.69 15.27
N ASN A 280 -1.18 -6.94 16.29
CA ASN A 280 0.11 -6.26 16.28
C ASN A 280 1.21 -7.25 16.64
N LEU A 281 2.18 -7.42 15.75
CA LEU A 281 3.35 -8.29 15.91
C LEU A 281 4.53 -7.45 16.40
N ALA A 282 4.78 -7.50 17.70
CA ALA A 282 5.89 -6.82 18.34
C ALA A 282 6.67 -7.80 19.23
N VAL A 283 7.98 -7.59 19.34
CA VAL A 283 8.87 -8.39 20.19
C VAL A 283 8.41 -8.25 21.64
N HIS A 284 8.09 -9.37 22.28
CA HIS A 284 7.55 -9.46 23.66
C HIS A 284 6.20 -8.79 23.94
N ASP A 285 5.56 -8.17 22.95
CA ASP A 285 4.28 -7.43 23.11
C ASP A 285 3.30 -7.71 21.96
N THR A 286 3.34 -8.94 21.42
CA THR A 286 2.40 -9.35 20.37
C THR A 286 0.99 -9.49 20.96
N ALA A 287 0.06 -8.66 20.49
CA ALA A 287 -1.28 -8.55 21.04
C ALA A 287 -2.31 -8.13 20.00
N ALA A 288 -3.58 -8.46 20.25
CA ALA A 288 -4.68 -7.90 19.47
C ALA A 288 -4.93 -6.46 19.92
N VAL A 289 -4.83 -5.50 19.00
CA VAL A 289 -5.01 -4.07 19.25
C VAL A 289 -6.11 -3.52 18.35
N LYS A 290 -6.58 -2.31 18.63
CA LYS A 290 -7.40 -1.56 17.68
C LYS A 290 -6.50 -1.13 16.53
N ASP A 291 -6.96 -1.31 15.30
CA ASP A 291 -6.29 -0.89 14.07
C ASP A 291 -5.88 0.59 14.16
N PRO A 292 -4.57 0.91 14.17
CA PRO A 292 -4.08 2.28 14.15
C PRO A 292 -4.55 3.06 12.91
N GLU A 293 -4.78 2.38 11.79
CA GLU A 293 -5.22 2.87 10.49
C GLU A 293 -6.74 3.01 10.38
N SER A 294 -7.51 2.50 11.37
CA SER A 294 -8.93 2.82 11.52
C SER A 294 -9.12 4.26 12.04
N ASN A 295 -8.73 5.24 11.23
CA ASN A 295 -8.67 6.66 11.57
C ASN A 295 -9.11 7.56 10.41
N GLU A 296 -9.36 8.85 10.71
CA GLU A 296 -9.85 9.83 9.73
C GLU A 296 -8.93 10.09 8.53
N ARG A 297 -7.62 9.84 8.67
CA ARG A 297 -6.64 10.04 7.60
C ARG A 297 -6.83 8.99 6.52
N CYS A 298 -6.93 7.71 6.90
CA CYS A 298 -7.25 6.66 5.94
C CYS A 298 -8.63 6.83 5.31
N GLU A 299 -9.66 7.27 6.06
CA GLU A 299 -10.97 7.59 5.47
C GLU A 299 -10.89 8.65 4.38
N TRP A 300 -9.98 9.63 4.52
CA TRP A 300 -9.79 10.66 3.52
C TRP A 300 -9.13 10.08 2.25
N TRP A 301 -8.08 9.27 2.42
CA TRP A 301 -7.41 8.61 1.29
C TRP A 301 -8.33 7.65 0.53
N HIS A 302 -9.21 6.92 1.24
CA HIS A 302 -10.16 5.98 0.60
C HIS A 302 -11.15 6.65 -0.34
N LYS A 303 -11.52 7.91 -0.07
CA LYS A 303 -12.43 8.69 -0.90
C LYS A 303 -11.80 9.14 -2.22
N ALA A 304 -10.47 9.07 -2.30
CA ALA A 304 -9.67 9.49 -3.45
C ALA A 304 -9.96 10.94 -3.88
N LEU A 305 -9.89 11.89 -2.93
CA LEU A 305 -10.19 13.32 -3.16
C LEU A 305 -9.03 14.10 -3.80
N TYR A 306 -8.00 13.42 -4.28
CA TYR A 306 -6.76 14.00 -4.80
C TYR A 306 -6.75 14.22 -6.32
N TYR A 307 -7.89 14.08 -6.99
CA TYR A 307 -8.05 14.28 -8.43
C TYR A 307 -9.45 14.76 -8.81
#